data_AF-J6LEM8-F1
#
_entry.id   AF-J6LEM8-F1
#
_cell.length_a   1.000
_cell.length_b   1.000
_cell.length_c   1.000
_cell.angle_alpha   90.00
_cell.angle_beta   90.00
_cell.angle_gamma   90.00
#
_symmetry.space_group_name_H-M   'P 1'
#
loop_
_entity.id
_entity.type
_entity.pdbx_description
1 polymer ?
#
loop_
_entity_poly.entity_id
_entity_poly.type
_entity_poly.pdbx_seq_one_letter_code
_entity_poly.pdbx_strand_id
1 'polypeptide(L)'
;MTIAAFDTLKFVRALRDKAKMSPEQAEGFADAISEAIQTDIATKSDIAAVRDDIAAVRGEIGVVRGEIADTATDLRGEIASTAADLRSEIRQCELRLEAKIEATKAELLKWMFGTIGFQTLIILGAVIALARQIHP
;
A
#
# COMPACT_ATOMS: atom_id res chain seq x y z
N MET A 1 36.24 18.63 9.35
CA MET A 1 37.63 18.31 9.72
C MET A 1 38.54 19.06 8.79
N THR A 2 39.39 19.93 9.32
CA THR A 2 40.41 20.64 8.53
C THR A 2 41.54 19.65 8.30
N ILE A 3 41.68 19.14 7.08
CA ILE A 3 42.89 18.37 6.71
C ILE A 3 44.02 19.40 6.78
N ALA A 4 44.88 19.28 7.79
CA ALA A 4 46.07 20.12 7.87
C ALA A 4 46.90 19.82 6.63
N ALA A 5 47.11 20.81 5.76
CA ALA A 5 47.94 20.64 4.58
C ALA A 5 49.33 20.17 5.02
N PHE A 6 49.86 19.14 4.36
CA PHE A 6 51.22 18.68 4.60
C PHE A 6 52.19 19.80 4.21
N ASP A 7 52.89 20.36 5.21
CA ASP A 7 53.86 21.42 5.02
C ASP A 7 55.23 20.79 4.70
N THR A 8 55.43 20.51 3.40
CA THR A 8 56.65 19.90 2.87
C THR A 8 57.89 20.69 3.30
N LEU A 9 57.82 22.02 3.34
CA LEU A 9 58.97 22.88 3.62
C LEU A 9 59.36 22.84 5.11
N LYS A 10 58.38 22.81 6.01
CA LYS A 10 58.62 22.55 7.43
C LYS A 10 59.14 21.14 7.68
N PHE A 11 58.68 20.15 6.90
CA PHE A 11 59.16 18.77 6.99
C PHE A 11 60.62 18.62 6.52
N VAL A 12 60.99 19.20 5.37
CA VAL A 12 62.38 19.27 4.89
C VAL A 12 63.30 19.92 5.93
N ARG A 13 62.89 21.07 6.52
CA ARG A 13 63.65 21.74 7.58
C ARG A 13 63.84 20.83 8.80
N ALA A 14 62.82 20.09 9.20
CA ALA A 14 62.91 19.17 10.32
C ALA A 14 63.88 18.01 10.05
N LEU A 15 63.85 17.42 8.85
CA LEU A 15 64.77 16.35 8.45
C LEU A 15 66.22 16.82 8.41
N ARG A 16 66.47 18.03 7.90
CA ARG A 16 67.82 18.62 7.89
C ARG A 16 68.30 18.98 9.30
N ASP A 17 67.50 19.72 10.05
CA ASP A 17 67.97 20.35 11.29
C ASP A 17 68.01 19.36 12.46
N LYS A 18 67.03 18.43 12.53
CA LYS A 18 66.90 17.44 13.61
C LYS A 18 67.48 16.08 13.26
N ALA A 19 67.22 15.57 12.05
CA ALA A 19 67.71 14.27 11.61
C ALA A 19 69.08 14.32 10.90
N LYS A 20 69.64 15.54 10.70
CA LYS A 20 70.97 15.77 10.11
C LYS A 20 71.13 15.18 8.71
N MET A 21 70.03 15.03 7.98
CA MET A 21 70.06 14.57 6.58
C MET A 21 70.66 15.65 5.68
N SER A 22 71.26 15.23 4.55
CA SER A 22 71.71 16.19 3.53
C SER A 22 70.50 16.91 2.92
N PRO A 23 70.68 18.11 2.33
CA PRO A 23 69.59 18.82 1.65
C PRO A 23 68.86 17.95 0.63
N GLU A 24 69.61 17.21 -0.18
CA GLU A 24 69.08 16.35 -1.26
C GLU A 24 68.28 15.18 -0.70
N GLN A 25 68.74 14.58 0.42
CA GLN A 25 68.04 13.49 1.08
C GLN A 25 66.75 13.97 1.75
N ALA A 26 66.77 15.15 2.38
CA ALA A 26 65.60 15.72 3.04
C ALA A 26 64.51 16.11 2.02
N GLU A 27 64.89 16.69 0.89
CA GLU A 27 63.98 17.02 -0.21
C GLU A 27 63.37 15.77 -0.85
N GLY A 28 64.20 14.79 -1.25
CA GLY A 28 63.70 13.56 -1.86
C GLY A 28 62.75 12.76 -0.96
N PHE A 29 62.99 12.75 0.36
CA PHE A 29 62.10 12.08 1.31
C PHE A 29 60.79 12.84 1.53
N ALA A 30 60.84 14.17 1.56
CA ALA A 30 59.66 15.02 1.69
C ALA A 30 58.77 14.95 0.45
N ASP A 31 59.36 14.87 -0.74
CA ASP A 31 58.64 14.71 -2.00
C ASP A 31 57.96 13.35 -2.08
N ALA A 32 58.67 12.26 -1.77
CA ALA A 32 58.10 10.92 -1.76
C ALA A 32 56.91 10.79 -0.78
N ILE A 33 56.99 11.44 0.39
CA ILE A 33 55.89 11.46 1.37
C ILE A 33 54.76 12.37 0.92
N SER A 34 55.05 13.54 0.33
CA SER A 34 54.02 14.44 -0.19
C SER A 34 53.24 13.78 -1.32
N GLU A 35 53.92 13.08 -2.22
CA GLU A 35 53.29 12.32 -3.31
C GLU A 35 52.43 11.20 -2.74
N ALA A 36 52.95 10.36 -1.84
CA ALA A 36 52.22 9.25 -1.24
C ALA A 36 50.96 9.69 -0.44
N ILE A 37 50.98 10.88 0.17
CA ILE A 37 49.83 11.42 0.92
C ILE A 37 48.78 12.04 0.00
N GLN A 38 49.17 12.62 -1.14
CA GLN A 38 48.23 13.32 -2.02
C GLN A 38 47.37 12.37 -2.87
N THR A 39 47.82 11.13 -3.12
CA THR A 39 47.12 10.20 -4.03
C THR A 39 45.84 9.60 -3.46
N ASP A 40 45.73 9.43 -2.13
CA ASP A 40 44.62 8.70 -1.49
C ASP A 40 43.63 9.58 -0.71
N ILE A 41 43.82 10.91 -0.71
CA ILE A 41 42.93 11.83 0.02
C ILE A 41 41.80 12.30 -0.88
N ALA A 42 40.55 11.99 -0.48
CA ALA A 42 39.37 12.58 -1.09
C ALA A 42 39.45 14.11 -1.07
N THR A 43 39.33 14.70 -2.24
CA THR A 43 39.42 16.15 -2.44
C THR A 43 38.15 16.85 -1.95
N LYS A 44 38.20 18.19 -1.86
CA LYS A 44 36.99 18.98 -1.61
C LYS A 44 35.93 18.78 -2.70
N SER A 45 36.36 18.48 -3.93
CA SER A 45 35.45 18.20 -5.05
C SER A 45 34.68 16.89 -4.82
N ASP A 46 35.37 15.84 -4.37
CA ASP A 46 34.73 14.55 -4.08
C ASP A 46 33.69 14.68 -2.97
N ILE A 47 34.02 15.44 -1.92
CA ILE A 47 33.07 15.73 -0.83
C ILE A 47 31.87 16.53 -1.33
N ALA A 48 32.08 17.49 -2.25
CA ALA A 48 30.98 18.25 -2.84
C ALA A 48 30.07 17.36 -3.68
N ALA A 49 30.64 16.50 -4.52
CA ALA A 49 29.89 15.53 -5.32
C ALA A 49 29.04 14.60 -4.43
N VAL A 50 29.63 14.04 -3.37
CA VAL A 50 28.89 13.19 -2.42
C VAL A 50 27.77 13.97 -1.71
N ARG A 51 27.95 15.27 -1.42
CA ARG A 51 26.88 16.10 -0.84
C ARG A 51 25.73 16.30 -1.81
N ASP A 52 26.04 16.52 -3.08
CA ASP A 52 25.03 16.69 -4.13
C ASP A 52 24.27 15.37 -4.36
N ASP A 53 24.97 14.23 -4.39
CA ASP A 53 24.34 12.90 -4.45
C ASP A 53 23.42 12.64 -3.24
N ILE A 54 23.87 12.98 -2.03
CA ILE A 54 23.04 12.88 -0.82
C ILE A 54 21.80 13.77 -0.93
N ALA A 55 21.94 14.98 -1.48
CA ALA A 55 20.81 15.89 -1.68
C ALA A 55 19.82 15.32 -2.71
N ALA A 56 20.31 14.74 -3.81
CA ALA A 56 19.51 14.09 -4.83
C ALA A 56 18.73 12.90 -4.25
N VAL A 57 19.41 11.98 -3.56
CA VAL A 57 18.79 10.81 -2.92
C VAL A 57 17.74 11.24 -1.89
N ARG A 58 18.00 12.30 -1.12
CA ARG A 58 16.98 12.85 -0.19
C ARG A 58 15.76 13.37 -0.93
N GLY A 59 15.94 13.99 -2.09
CA GLY A 59 14.87 14.41 -2.99
C GLY A 59 14.03 13.22 -3.46
N GLU A 60 14.69 12.18 -4.00
CA GLU A 60 14.04 10.95 -4.46
C GLU A 60 13.26 10.26 -3.34
N ILE A 61 13.85 10.16 -2.13
CA ILE A 61 13.15 9.63 -0.95
C ILE A 61 11.89 10.46 -0.63
N GLY A 62 11.95 11.79 -0.79
CA GLY A 62 10.81 12.67 -0.62
C GLY A 62 9.69 12.37 -1.61
N VAL A 63 10.03 12.19 -2.88
CA VAL A 63 9.07 11.84 -3.95
C VAL A 63 8.42 10.49 -3.67
N VAL A 64 9.21 9.45 -3.41
CA VAL A 64 8.70 8.09 -3.12
C VAL A 64 7.78 8.10 -1.89
N ARG A 65 8.10 8.88 -0.85
CA ARG A 65 7.20 9.04 0.31
C ARG A 65 5.88 9.69 -0.07
N GLY A 66 5.90 10.66 -0.99
CA GLY A 66 4.68 11.26 -1.55
C GLY A 66 3.84 10.23 -2.28
N GLU A 67 4.43 9.50 -3.23
CA GLU A 67 3.75 8.47 -4.01
C GLU A 67 3.13 7.37 -3.13
N ILE A 68 3.83 6.96 -2.06
CA ILE A 68 3.31 6.02 -1.07
C ILE A 68 2.10 6.60 -0.32
N ALA A 69 2.14 7.89 0.06
CA ALA A 69 1.03 8.54 0.76
C ALA A 69 -0.21 8.69 -0.13
N ASP A 70 -0.01 9.01 -1.41
CA ASP A 70 -1.07 9.11 -2.42
C ASP A 70 -1.70 7.74 -2.65
N THR A 71 -0.89 6.71 -2.93
CA THR A 71 -1.36 5.32 -3.11
C THR A 71 -2.13 4.82 -1.88
N ALA A 72 -1.67 5.12 -0.67
CA ALA A 72 -2.36 4.75 0.56
C ALA A 72 -3.71 5.47 0.73
N THR A 73 -3.84 6.68 0.20
CA THR A 73 -5.08 7.47 0.22
C THR A 73 -6.07 6.90 -0.81
N ASP A 74 -5.60 6.62 -2.02
CA ASP A 74 -6.40 6.02 -3.09
C ASP A 74 -6.95 4.66 -2.67
N LEU A 75 -6.10 3.76 -2.15
CA LEU A 75 -6.53 2.44 -1.68
C LEU A 75 -7.56 2.52 -0.54
N ARG A 76 -7.42 3.49 0.37
CA ARG A 76 -8.44 3.72 1.41
C ARG A 76 -9.77 4.18 0.80
N GLY A 77 -9.72 5.02 -0.22
CA GLY A 77 -10.89 5.46 -0.99
C GLY A 77 -11.58 4.29 -1.68
N GLU A 78 -10.82 3.46 -2.40
CA GLU A 78 -11.34 2.27 -3.09
C GLU A 78 -11.98 1.28 -2.10
N ILE A 79 -11.31 0.98 -0.99
CA ILE A 79 -11.86 0.10 0.06
C ILE A 79 -13.17 0.66 0.62
N ALA A 80 -13.24 1.97 0.87
CA ALA A 80 -14.46 2.60 1.37
C ALA A 80 -15.60 2.54 0.35
N SER A 81 -15.31 2.74 -0.93
CA SER A 81 -16.28 2.61 -2.03
C SER A 81 -16.81 1.19 -2.13
N THR A 82 -15.91 0.19 -2.23
CA THR A 82 -16.30 -1.22 -2.31
C THR A 82 -17.10 -1.66 -1.10
N ALA A 83 -16.76 -1.20 0.11
CA ALA A 83 -17.53 -1.49 1.31
C ALA A 83 -18.95 -0.88 1.27
N ALA A 84 -19.10 0.33 0.72
CA ALA A 84 -20.40 0.96 0.53
C ALA A 84 -21.25 0.23 -0.51
N ASP A 85 -20.65 -0.16 -1.63
CA ASP A 85 -21.31 -0.92 -2.69
C ASP A 85 -21.81 -2.27 -2.19
N LEU A 86 -20.96 -3.04 -1.51
CA LEU A 86 -21.35 -4.33 -0.92
C LEU A 86 -22.48 -4.20 0.10
N ARG A 87 -22.48 -3.15 0.93
CA ARG A 87 -23.60 -2.88 1.86
C ARG A 87 -24.90 -2.59 1.12
N SER A 88 -24.83 -1.84 0.02
CA SER A 88 -25.98 -1.55 -0.84
C SER A 88 -26.53 -2.83 -1.48
N GLU A 89 -25.65 -3.66 -2.04
CA GLU A 89 -26.01 -4.93 -2.66
C GLU A 89 -26.64 -5.91 -1.66
N ILE A 90 -26.09 -6.03 -0.46
CA ILE A 90 -26.67 -6.86 0.62
C ILE A 90 -28.09 -6.38 0.93
N ARG A 91 -28.29 -5.08 1.14
CA ARG A 91 -29.61 -4.51 1.43
C ARG A 91 -30.60 -4.76 0.29
N GLN A 92 -30.17 -4.63 -0.96
CA GLN A 92 -31.00 -4.94 -2.12
C GLN A 92 -31.38 -6.42 -2.18
N CYS A 93 -30.44 -7.31 -1.82
CA CYS A 93 -30.70 -8.74 -1.73
C CYS A 93 -31.73 -9.07 -0.65
N GLU A 94 -31.60 -8.48 0.55
CA GLU A 94 -32.55 -8.63 1.65
C GLU A 94 -33.96 -8.19 1.22
N LEU A 95 -34.11 -6.99 0.66
CA LEU A 95 -35.39 -6.48 0.16
C LEU A 95 -35.98 -7.38 -0.92
N ARG A 96 -35.15 -7.92 -1.82
CA ARG A 96 -35.59 -8.84 -2.87
C ARG A 96 -36.07 -10.17 -2.29
N LEU A 97 -35.42 -10.67 -1.25
CA LEU A 97 -35.83 -11.89 -0.55
C LEU A 97 -37.14 -11.69 0.21
N GLU A 98 -37.28 -10.58 0.94
CA GLU A 98 -38.53 -10.21 1.62
C GLU A 98 -39.70 -10.14 0.63
N ALA A 99 -39.51 -9.44 -0.50
CA ALA A 99 -40.54 -9.34 -1.54
C ALA A 99 -40.91 -10.71 -2.14
N LYS A 100 -39.93 -11.59 -2.38
CA LYS A 100 -40.20 -12.95 -2.86
C LYS A 100 -40.97 -13.78 -1.83
N ILE A 101 -40.63 -13.65 -0.55
CA ILE A 101 -41.33 -14.35 0.53
C ILE A 101 -42.79 -13.89 0.59
N GLU A 102 -43.06 -12.59 0.56
CA GLU A 102 -44.43 -12.07 0.55
C GLU A 102 -45.21 -12.50 -0.69
N ALA A 103 -44.58 -12.50 -1.87
CA ALA A 103 -45.18 -13.03 -3.09
C ALA A 103 -45.56 -14.51 -2.95
N THR A 104 -44.65 -15.36 -2.46
CA THR A 104 -44.92 -16.79 -2.23
C THR A 104 -46.00 -17.00 -1.17
N LYS A 105 -46.03 -16.22 -0.08
CA LYS A 105 -47.11 -16.27 0.92
C LYS A 105 -48.46 -15.93 0.29
N ALA A 106 -48.53 -14.89 -0.52
CA ALA A 106 -49.76 -14.49 -1.21
C ALA A 106 -50.24 -15.57 -2.20
N GLU A 107 -49.32 -16.18 -2.96
CA GLU A 107 -49.62 -17.30 -3.84
C GLU A 107 -50.15 -18.50 -3.06
N LEU A 108 -49.51 -18.87 -1.95
CA LEU A 108 -49.97 -19.96 -1.09
C LEU A 108 -51.37 -19.71 -0.54
N LEU A 109 -51.65 -18.50 -0.04
CA LEU A 109 -53.00 -18.12 0.42
C LEU A 109 -54.03 -18.23 -0.70
N LYS A 110 -53.70 -17.75 -1.91
CA LYS A 110 -54.58 -17.85 -3.07
C LYS A 110 -54.90 -19.32 -3.41
N TRP A 111 -53.89 -20.20 -3.39
CA TRP A 111 -54.10 -21.64 -3.62
C TRP A 111 -54.94 -22.28 -2.52
N MET A 112 -54.72 -21.93 -1.25
CA MET A 112 -55.51 -22.42 -0.12
C MET A 112 -56.99 -22.07 -0.25
N PHE A 113 -57.32 -20.80 -0.56
CA PHE A 113 -58.72 -20.41 -0.77
C PHE A 113 -59.35 -21.11 -1.97
N GLY A 114 -58.58 -21.28 -3.05
CA GLY A 114 -59.04 -22.02 -4.24
C GLY A 114 -59.37 -23.48 -3.93
N THR A 115 -58.49 -24.20 -3.22
CA THR A 115 -58.70 -25.61 -2.89
C THR A 115 -59.79 -25.81 -1.85
N ILE A 116 -59.85 -24.99 -0.79
CA ILE A 116 -60.89 -25.07 0.24
C ILE A 116 -62.27 -24.79 -0.37
N GLY A 117 -62.39 -23.76 -1.22
CA GLY A 117 -63.63 -23.46 -1.92
C GLY A 117 -64.07 -24.62 -2.82
N PHE A 118 -63.14 -25.18 -3.60
CA PHE A 118 -63.40 -26.34 -4.45
C PHE A 118 -63.81 -27.59 -3.64
N GLN A 119 -63.09 -27.91 -2.57
CA GLN A 119 -63.41 -29.02 -1.67
C GLN A 119 -64.81 -28.88 -1.05
N THR A 120 -65.18 -27.66 -0.63
CA THR A 120 -66.50 -27.37 -0.05
C THR A 120 -67.62 -27.62 -1.06
N LEU A 121 -67.44 -27.21 -2.32
CA LEU A 121 -68.39 -27.48 -3.40
C LEU A 121 -68.55 -28.98 -3.68
N ILE A 122 -67.44 -29.74 -3.68
CA ILE A 122 -67.48 -31.20 -3.85
C ILE A 122 -68.27 -31.86 -2.71
N ILE A 123 -67.96 -31.51 -1.46
CA ILE A 123 -68.62 -32.08 -0.28
C ILE A 123 -70.13 -31.78 -0.32
N LEU A 124 -70.51 -30.53 -0.61
CA LEU A 124 -71.92 -30.14 -0.70
C LEU A 124 -72.65 -30.91 -1.80
N GLY A 125 -72.02 -31.06 -2.98
CA GLY A 125 -72.57 -31.86 -4.09
C GLY A 125 -72.76 -33.33 -3.72
N ALA A 126 -71.80 -33.94 -3.02
CA ALA A 126 -71.88 -35.32 -2.56
C ALA A 126 -73.02 -35.52 -1.54
N VAL A 127 -73.17 -34.59 -0.59
CA VAL A 127 -74.26 -34.63 0.40
C VAL A 127 -75.63 -34.55 -0.27
N ILE A 128 -75.81 -33.65 -1.25
CA ILE A 128 -77.07 -33.52 -2.00
C ILE A 128 -77.37 -34.80 -2.80
N ALA A 129 -76.37 -35.38 -3.45
CA ALA A 129 -76.53 -36.62 -4.21
C ALA A 129 -76.98 -37.78 -3.29
N LEU A 130 -76.37 -37.92 -2.11
CA LEU A 130 -76.76 -38.93 -1.11
C LEU A 130 -78.18 -38.69 -0.58
N ALA A 131 -78.55 -37.43 -0.31
CA ALA A 131 -79.90 -37.10 0.17
C ALA A 131 -80.99 -37.50 -0.83
N ARG A 132 -80.77 -37.30 -2.14
CA ARG A 132 -81.68 -37.77 -3.20
C ARG A 132 -81.80 -39.29 -3.26
N GLN A 133 -80.73 -40.03 -2.96
CA GLN A 133 -80.76 -41.48 -3.03
C GLN A 133 -81.54 -42.12 -1.85
N ILE A 134 -81.69 -41.39 -0.75
CA ILE A 134 -82.43 -41.81 0.45
C ILE A 134 -83.91 -41.36 0.40
N HIS A 135 -84.26 -40.36 -0.42
CA HIS A 135 -85.63 -39.94 -0.70
C HIS A 135 -85.95 -40.14 -2.20
N PRO A 136 -86.40 -41.35 -2.62
CA PRO A 136 -86.85 -41.60 -3.98
C PRO A 136 -88.14 -40.86 -4.33
#